data_AF-D9PNL5-F1
#
_entry.id   AF-D9PNL5-F1
#
_cell.length_a   1.000
_cell.length_b   1.000
_cell.length_c   1.000
_cell.angle_alpha   90.00
_cell.angle_beta   90.00
_cell.angle_gamma   90.00
#
_symmetry.space_group_name_H-M   'P 1'
#
loop_
_entity.id
_entity.type
_entity.pdbx_description
1 polymer ?
#
loop_
_entity_poly.entity_id
_entity_poly.type
_entity_poly.pdbx_seq_one_letter_code
_entity_poly.pdbx_strand_id
1 'polypeptide(L)'
;MQQTGLPLGTAEPSAFYARLFGARGDTAATTALPATGDDHPLGFALAQLHGVYVLAQNRVGLVLVDMHAAHERIVYERMKSAVGTNVPGQPLLVPAAFAAEGREVAAVEEHADALRALGFDLA
;
A
#
# COMPACT_ATOMS: atom_id res chain seq x y z
N MET A 1 9.20 29.60 -41.09
CA MET A 1 9.41 28.43 -41.96
C MET A 1 10.08 27.34 -41.12
N GLN A 2 9.27 26.34 -40.73
CA GLN A 2 9.59 24.97 -40.28
C GLN A 2 10.61 24.73 -39.16
N GLN A 3 10.11 24.42 -37.96
CA GLN A 3 10.80 23.64 -36.94
C GLN A 3 10.66 22.14 -37.26
N THR A 4 11.79 21.46 -37.41
CA THR A 4 11.90 20.01 -37.66
C THR A 4 11.60 19.24 -36.37
N GLY A 5 10.52 18.45 -36.37
CA GLY A 5 10.11 17.62 -35.24
C GLY A 5 11.05 16.42 -35.05
N LEU A 6 11.48 16.19 -33.80
CA LEU A 6 12.20 15.00 -33.38
C LEU A 6 11.23 13.81 -33.32
N PRO A 7 11.42 12.71 -34.07
CA PRO A 7 10.56 11.54 -33.94
C PRO A 7 10.99 10.73 -32.71
N LEU A 8 10.30 10.94 -31.58
CA LEU A 8 10.34 9.99 -30.45
C LEU A 8 9.48 8.78 -30.81
N GLY A 9 10.01 7.91 -31.67
CA GLY A 9 9.43 6.59 -31.93
C GLY A 9 9.82 5.64 -30.80
N THR A 10 8.88 5.30 -29.92
CA THR A 10 9.03 4.17 -28.99
C THR A 10 8.84 2.86 -29.78
N ALA A 11 9.82 2.52 -30.60
CA ALA A 11 9.94 1.19 -31.21
C ALA A 11 10.95 0.38 -30.39
N GLU A 12 10.57 -0.01 -29.18
CA GLU A 12 11.28 -1.06 -28.44
C GLU A 12 11.07 -2.40 -29.20
N PRO A 13 12.12 -3.18 -29.47
CA PRO A 13 11.97 -4.47 -30.14
C PRO A 13 11.29 -5.45 -29.18
N SER A 14 10.05 -5.85 -29.48
CA SER A 14 9.29 -6.87 -28.76
C SER A 14 10.08 -8.18 -28.52
N ALA A 15 11.08 -8.44 -29.36
CA ALA A 15 12.01 -9.56 -29.25
C ALA A 15 12.86 -9.56 -27.96
N PHE A 16 13.20 -8.39 -27.40
CA PHE A 16 13.96 -8.30 -26.15
C PHE A 16 13.12 -8.76 -24.96
N TYR A 17 11.87 -8.30 -24.88
CA TYR A 17 10.92 -8.71 -23.85
C TYR A 17 10.57 -10.21 -23.93
N ALA A 18 10.37 -10.75 -25.12
CA ALA A 18 10.11 -12.17 -25.33
C ALA A 18 11.27 -13.06 -24.84
N ARG A 19 12.51 -12.58 -24.96
CA ARG A 19 13.70 -13.31 -24.52
C ARG A 19 13.92 -13.20 -23.01
N LEU A 20 13.58 -12.07 -22.39
CA LEU A 20 13.73 -11.84 -20.96
C LEU A 20 12.71 -12.62 -20.12
N PHE A 21 11.46 -12.68 -20.58
CA PHE A 21 10.35 -13.32 -19.85
C PHE A 21 10.04 -14.76 -20.28
N GLY A 22 10.67 -15.22 -21.37
CA GLY A 22 10.40 -16.50 -22.00
C GLY A 22 9.02 -16.51 -22.66
N ALA A 23 8.91 -17.11 -23.84
CA ALA A 23 7.62 -17.38 -24.47
C ALA A 23 6.87 -18.42 -23.62
N ARG A 24 6.18 -17.96 -22.56
CA ARG A 24 5.14 -18.75 -21.89
C ARG A 24 4.09 -19.03 -22.96
N GLY A 25 3.94 -20.31 -23.33
CA GLY A 25 2.87 -20.73 -24.22
C GLY A 25 1.53 -20.18 -23.72
N ASP A 26 0.68 -19.75 -24.65
CA ASP A 26 -0.64 -19.13 -24.45
C ASP A 26 -1.67 -20.09 -23.83
N THR A 27 -1.32 -20.73 -22.71
CA THR A 27 -2.26 -21.30 -21.76
C THR A 27 -2.28 -20.44 -20.50
N ALA A 28 -2.28 -19.12 -20.67
CA ALA A 28 -2.84 -18.26 -19.65
C ALA A 28 -4.35 -18.43 -19.75
N ALA A 29 -4.95 -19.17 -18.81
CA ALA A 29 -6.36 -19.00 -18.56
C ALA A 29 -6.55 -17.49 -18.30
N THR A 30 -7.12 -16.77 -19.26
CA THR A 30 -7.60 -15.42 -19.04
C THR A 30 -8.72 -15.55 -18.02
N THR A 31 -8.37 -15.53 -16.74
CA THR A 31 -9.32 -15.18 -15.70
C THR A 31 -9.72 -13.76 -16.03
N ALA A 32 -10.85 -13.63 -16.72
CA ALA A 32 -11.46 -12.34 -16.98
C ALA A 32 -11.59 -11.64 -15.63
N LEU A 33 -10.97 -10.48 -15.52
CA LEU A 33 -11.09 -9.67 -14.32
C LEU A 33 -12.58 -9.39 -14.10
N PRO A 34 -13.08 -9.49 -12.86
CA PRO A 34 -14.47 -9.19 -12.57
C PRO A 34 -14.81 -7.80 -13.12
N ALA A 35 -15.96 -7.67 -13.78
CA ALA A 35 -16.41 -6.40 -14.30
C ALA A 35 -16.47 -5.39 -13.16
N THR A 36 -15.66 -4.34 -13.22
CA THR A 36 -15.72 -3.23 -12.27
C THR A 36 -17.01 -2.46 -12.47
N GLY A 37 -18.00 -2.74 -11.63
CA GLY A 37 -19.11 -1.80 -11.38
C GLY A 37 -18.60 -0.53 -10.70
N ASP A 38 -19.46 0.48 -10.58
CA ASP A 38 -19.13 1.74 -9.90
C ASP A 38 -18.83 1.55 -8.38
N ASP A 39 -19.08 0.35 -7.84
CA ASP A 39 -18.80 -0.03 -6.44
C ASP A 39 -17.30 -0.11 -6.09
N HIS A 40 -16.41 -0.14 -7.09
CA HIS A 40 -14.96 -0.23 -6.89
C HIS A 40 -14.21 0.86 -7.66
N PRO A 41 -14.13 2.10 -7.12
CA PRO A 41 -13.53 3.24 -7.81
C PRO A 41 -12.02 3.05 -8.09
N LEU A 42 -11.30 2.34 -7.21
CA LEU A 42 -9.89 1.97 -7.44
C LEU A 42 -9.75 0.67 -8.25
N GLY A 43 -10.85 -0.04 -8.49
CA GLY A 43 -10.88 -1.30 -9.22
C GLY A 43 -10.16 -2.44 -8.52
N PHE A 44 -9.63 -3.37 -9.30
CA PHE A 44 -8.96 -4.58 -8.82
C PHE A 44 -7.46 -4.52 -9.06
N ALA A 45 -6.67 -4.94 -8.06
CA ALA A 45 -5.22 -5.01 -8.17
C ALA A 45 -4.79 -6.07 -9.20
N LEU A 46 -3.87 -5.69 -10.07
CA LEU A 46 -3.29 -6.53 -11.12
C LEU A 46 -1.89 -7.01 -10.76
N ALA A 47 -1.05 -6.09 -10.27
CA ALA A 47 0.36 -6.35 -10.01
C ALA A 47 0.95 -5.33 -9.04
N GLN A 48 2.18 -5.61 -8.59
CA GLN A 48 3.02 -4.66 -7.86
C GLN A 48 4.25 -4.33 -8.70
N LEU A 49 4.60 -3.04 -8.78
CA LEU A 49 5.76 -2.56 -9.52
C LEU A 49 6.85 -2.10 -8.53
N HIS A 50 8.03 -2.71 -8.63
CA HIS A 50 9.22 -2.38 -7.83
C HIS A 50 9.00 -2.36 -6.31
N GLY A 51 7.95 -3.03 -5.81
CA GLY A 51 7.61 -3.01 -4.39
C GLY A 51 7.01 -1.69 -3.86
N VAL A 52 6.84 -0.67 -4.72
CA VAL A 52 6.41 0.67 -4.30
C VAL A 52 5.01 1.00 -4.79
N TYR A 53 4.65 0.55 -6.00
CA TYR A 53 3.36 0.86 -6.60
C TYR A 53 2.47 -0.37 -6.74
N VAL A 54 1.18 -0.20 -6.49
CA VAL A 54 0.14 -1.15 -6.86
C VAL A 54 -0.48 -0.70 -8.18
N LEU A 55 -0.49 -1.62 -9.14
CA LEU A 55 -1.20 -1.44 -10.40
C LEU A 55 -2.60 -2.03 -10.26
N ALA A 56 -3.63 -1.26 -10.56
CA ALA A 56 -5.02 -1.71 -10.52
C ALA A 56 -5.75 -1.30 -11.81
N GLN A 57 -6.86 -1.96 -12.11
CA GLN A 57 -7.70 -1.62 -13.25
C GLN A 57 -9.16 -1.44 -12.80
N ASN A 58 -9.75 -0.35 -13.28
CA ASN A 58 -11.17 -0.05 -13.14
C ASN A 58 -11.84 0.14 -14.51
N ARG A 59 -13.13 0.49 -14.51
CA ARG A 59 -13.93 0.70 -15.73
C ARG A 59 -13.40 1.83 -16.61
N VAL A 60 -12.73 2.83 -16.02
CA VAL A 60 -12.17 3.98 -16.72
C VAL A 60 -10.80 3.64 -17.33
N GLY A 61 -10.04 2.76 -16.70
CA GLY A 61 -8.75 2.30 -17.20
C GLY A 61 -7.80 1.84 -16.10
N LEU A 62 -6.52 2.12 -16.29
CA LEU A 62 -5.44 1.73 -15.40
C LEU A 62 -5.25 2.76 -14.28
N VAL A 63 -5.09 2.30 -13.05
CA VAL A 63 -4.85 3.10 -11.85
C VAL A 63 -3.50 2.69 -11.27
N LEU A 64 -2.64 3.67 -10.97
CA LEU A 64 -1.37 3.47 -10.29
C LEU A 64 -1.45 4.08 -8.90
N VAL A 65 -1.22 3.27 -7.87
CA VAL A 65 -1.31 3.68 -6.47
C VAL A 65 0.08 3.61 -5.84
N ASP A 66 0.53 4.71 -5.24
CA ASP A 66 1.69 4.69 -4.34
C ASP A 66 1.29 4.00 -3.03
N MET A 67 1.89 2.85 -2.75
CA MET A 67 1.54 2.04 -1.59
C MET A 67 1.90 2.73 -0.28
N HIS A 68 3.02 3.46 -0.22
CA HIS A 68 3.45 4.13 1.01
C HIS A 68 2.48 5.27 1.34
N ALA A 69 2.25 6.15 0.37
CA ALA A 69 1.34 7.28 0.55
C ALA A 69 -0.11 6.83 0.84
N ALA A 70 -0.58 5.78 0.15
CA ALA A 70 -1.91 5.23 0.41
C ALA A 70 -2.01 4.61 1.81
N HIS A 71 -1.00 3.83 2.22
CA HIS A 71 -0.98 3.22 3.54
C HIS A 71 -0.98 4.27 4.65
N GLU A 72 -0.08 5.25 4.57
CA GLU A 72 0.01 6.35 5.54
C GLU A 72 -1.30 7.13 5.60
N ARG A 73 -1.92 7.45 4.45
CA ARG A 73 -3.20 8.18 4.42
C ARG A 73 -4.32 7.40 5.08
N ILE A 74 -4.42 6.09 4.82
CA ILE A 74 -5.44 5.22 5.43
C ILE A 74 -5.23 5.14 6.94
N VAL A 75 -3.99 4.91 7.40
CA VAL A 75 -3.66 4.81 8.82
C VAL A 75 -3.93 6.14 9.53
N TYR A 76 -3.51 7.26 8.94
CA TYR A 76 -3.72 8.59 9.51
C TYR A 76 -5.21 8.89 9.69
N GLU A 77 -6.04 8.67 8.66
CA GLU A 77 -7.48 8.96 8.76
C GLU A 77 -8.16 8.04 9.77
N ARG A 78 -7.76 6.76 9.87
CA ARG A 78 -8.23 5.84 10.92
C ARG A 78 -7.86 6.36 12.31
N MET A 79 -6.59 6.67 12.55
CA MET A 79 -6.13 7.19 13.84
C MET A 79 -6.83 8.50 14.18
N LYS A 80 -6.91 9.44 13.24
CA LYS A 80 -7.60 10.72 13.41
C LYS A 80 -9.08 10.54 13.78
N SER A 81 -9.77 9.60 13.14
CA SER A 81 -11.17 9.28 13.47
C SER A 81 -11.33 8.63 14.85
N ALA A 82 -10.29 7.95 15.34
CA ALA A 82 -10.28 7.31 16.64
C ALA A 82 -9.90 8.27 17.79
N VAL A 83 -9.28 9.43 17.50
CA VAL A 83 -8.97 10.45 18.51
C VAL A 83 -10.26 10.93 19.18
N GLY A 84 -10.31 10.89 20.51
CA GLY A 84 -11.50 11.24 21.30
C GLY A 84 -12.45 10.07 21.54
N THR A 85 -12.17 8.90 20.96
CA THR A 85 -12.76 7.61 21.32
C THR A 85 -11.69 6.73 21.97
N ASN A 86 -12.09 5.67 22.68
CA ASN A 86 -11.13 4.72 23.22
C ASN A 86 -10.59 3.84 22.08
N VAL A 87 -9.31 3.97 21.73
CA VAL A 87 -8.71 3.19 20.65
C VAL A 87 -8.64 1.72 21.07
N PRO A 88 -9.20 0.77 20.30
CA PRO A 88 -9.17 -0.63 20.67
C PRO A 88 -7.74 -1.17 20.60
N GLY A 89 -7.21 -1.64 21.74
CA GLY A 89 -5.96 -2.37 21.81
C GLY A 89 -6.13 -3.84 21.43
N GLN A 90 -5.09 -4.45 20.84
CA GLN A 90 -5.00 -5.89 20.64
C GLN A 90 -3.94 -6.46 21.59
N PRO A 91 -4.33 -7.25 22.61
CA PRO A 91 -3.36 -7.94 23.46
C PRO A 91 -2.49 -8.87 22.62
N LEU A 92 -1.18 -8.84 22.86
CA LEU A 92 -0.25 -9.76 22.23
C LEU A 92 -0.39 -11.14 22.87
N LEU A 93 -0.38 -12.20 22.06
CA LEU A 93 -0.42 -13.59 22.56
C LEU A 93 0.79 -13.90 23.46
N VAL A 94 1.93 -13.30 23.12
CA VAL A 94 3.17 -13.34 23.89
C VAL A 94 3.61 -11.90 24.08
N PRO A 95 3.73 -11.40 25.33
CA PRO A 95 4.21 -10.05 25.59
C PRO A 95 5.59 -9.81 24.96
N ALA A 96 5.75 -8.68 24.28
CA ALA A 96 7.01 -8.27 23.69
C ALA A 96 7.83 -7.46 24.70
N ALA A 97 8.95 -8.03 25.16
CA ALA A 97 9.88 -7.33 26.04
C ALA A 97 10.94 -6.58 25.21
N PHE A 98 11.27 -5.36 25.62
CA PHE A 98 12.36 -4.57 25.05
C PHE A 98 13.12 -3.84 26.16
N ALA A 99 14.40 -3.53 25.90
CA ALA A 99 15.20 -2.76 26.85
C ALA A 99 14.78 -1.29 26.81
N ALA A 100 14.59 -0.70 27.99
CA ALA A 100 14.26 0.71 28.16
C ALA A 100 15.19 1.37 29.18
N GLU A 101 15.51 2.63 28.97
CA GLU A 101 16.22 3.46 29.93
C GLU A 101 15.29 3.93 31.06
N GLY A 102 15.85 4.28 32.23
CA GLY A 102 15.05 4.74 33.37
C GLY A 102 14.15 5.95 33.07
N ARG A 103 14.58 6.84 32.15
CA ARG A 103 13.77 7.98 31.70
C ARG A 103 12.53 7.55 30.89
N GLU A 104 12.63 6.46 30.13
CA GLU A 104 11.55 5.95 29.30
C GLU A 104 10.51 5.25 30.16
N VAL A 105 10.96 4.47 31.16
CA VAL A 105 10.08 3.85 32.16
C VAL A 105 9.30 4.94 32.92
N ALA A 106 9.99 5.97 33.40
CA ALA A 106 9.35 7.09 34.10
C ALA A 106 8.30 7.80 33.22
N ALA A 107 8.59 8.02 31.93
CA ALA A 107 7.65 8.65 31.00
C ALA A 107 6.40 7.77 30.74
N VAL A 108 6.57 6.44 30.67
CA VAL A 108 5.44 5.50 30.53
C VAL A 108 4.56 5.54 31.78
N GLU A 109 5.16 5.53 32.97
CA GLU A 109 4.42 5.61 34.24
C GLU A 109 3.66 6.93 34.36
N GLU A 110 4.30 8.06 34.02
CA GLU A 110 3.67 9.40 34.05
C GLU A 110 2.49 9.52 33.06
N HIS A 111 2.55 8.83 31.93
CA HIS A 111 1.56 8.93 30.85
C HIS A 111 0.74 7.65 30.64
N ALA A 112 0.64 6.78 31.66
CA ALA A 112 -0.02 5.48 31.56
C ALA A 112 -1.50 5.58 31.12
N ASP A 113 -2.23 6.60 31.57
CA ASP A 113 -3.63 6.81 31.14
C ASP A 113 -3.72 7.22 29.66
N ALA A 114 -2.80 8.07 29.19
CA ALA A 114 -2.76 8.50 27.79
C ALA A 114 -2.40 7.33 26.86
N LEU A 115 -1.44 6.50 27.27
CA LEU A 115 -1.06 5.28 26.54
C LEU A 115 -2.23 4.29 26.46
N ARG A 116 -2.95 4.08 27.56
CA ARG A 116 -4.15 3.22 27.58
C ARG A 116 -5.26 3.77 26.69
N ALA A 117 -5.49 5.08 26.66
CA ALA A 117 -6.46 5.69 25.76
C ALA A 117 -6.11 5.50 24.26
N LEU A 118 -4.82 5.36 23.96
CA LEU A 118 -4.29 5.03 22.63
C LEU A 118 -4.26 3.53 22.34
N GLY A 119 -4.71 2.68 23.28
CA GLY A 119 -4.75 1.22 23.13
C GLY A 119 -3.43 0.52 23.44
N PHE A 120 -2.47 1.20 24.06
CA PHE A 120 -1.21 0.62 24.52
C PHE A 120 -1.28 0.23 25.99
N ASP A 121 -0.88 -1.01 26.28
CA ASP A 121 -0.74 -1.54 27.62
C ASP A 121 0.70 -2.00 27.82
N LEU A 122 1.34 -1.49 28.87
CA LEU A 122 2.71 -1.81 29.25
C LEU A 122 2.66 -2.26 30.70
N ALA A 123 2.86 -3.56 30.93
CA ALA A 123 2.84 -4.22 32.22
C ALA A 123 4.23 -4.72 32.61
#